data_AF-A0A7X8YI81-F1
#
_entry.id   AF-A0A7X8YI81-F1
#
_cell.length_a   1.000
_cell.length_b   1.000
_cell.length_c   1.000
_cell.angle_alpha   90.00
_cell.angle_beta   90.00
_cell.angle_gamma   90.00
#
_symmetry.space_group_name_H-M   'P 1'
#
loop_
_entity.id
_entity.type
_entity.pdbx_description
1 polymer ?
#
loop_
_entity_poly.entity_id
_entity_poly.type
_entity_poly.pdbx_seq_one_letter_code
_entity_poly.pdbx_strand_id
1 'polypeptide(L)' 'MSGFHDDYEPTQADLDNHSNQLNENNDAYWQSRGYDERPEDWESYDD' A
#
# COMPACT_ATOMS: atom_id res chain seq x y z
N MET A 1 -18.79 -16.06 -8.89
CA MET A 1 -17.66 -15.12 -8.84
C MET A 1 -16.38 -15.94 -8.92
N SER A 2 -15.94 -16.28 -10.12
CA SER A 2 -14.71 -17.03 -10.35
C SER A 2 -14.02 -16.37 -11.52
N GLY A 3 -12.88 -15.76 -11.23
CA GLY A 3 -12.12 -14.90 -12.13
C GLY A 3 -10.82 -14.54 -11.45
N PHE A 4 -10.13 -15.55 -10.91
CA PHE A 4 -8.74 -15.39 -10.55
C PHE A 4 -7.95 -15.78 -11.79
N HIS A 5 -7.29 -14.78 -12.33
CA HIS A 5 -6.56 -14.79 -13.59
C HIS A 5 -5.30 -15.61 -13.35
N ASP A 6 -5.34 -16.91 -13.66
CA ASP A 6 -4.21 -17.84 -13.49
C ASP A 6 -2.98 -17.46 -14.34
N ASP A 7 -3.11 -16.49 -15.25
CA ASP A 7 -2.06 -16.01 -16.15
C ASP A 7 -1.45 -14.64 -15.77
N TYR A 8 -1.82 -14.06 -14.62
CA TYR A 8 -1.37 -12.71 -14.24
C TYR A 8 -0.09 -12.83 -13.44
N GLU A 9 1.03 -12.78 -14.16
CA GLU A 9 2.34 -12.61 -13.55
C GLU A 9 2.49 -11.15 -13.11
N PRO A 10 2.53 -10.87 -11.79
CA PRO A 10 2.70 -9.51 -11.30
C PRO A 10 4.05 -8.98 -11.75
N THR A 11 4.04 -7.79 -12.34
CA THR A 11 5.28 -7.10 -12.70
C THR A 11 5.98 -6.60 -11.45
N GLN A 12 7.27 -6.27 -11.54
CA GLN A 12 7.98 -5.63 -10.42
C GLN A 12 7.26 -4.36 -9.94
N ALA A 13 6.68 -3.57 -10.87
CA ALA A 13 5.91 -2.39 -10.51
C ALA A 13 4.64 -2.72 -9.70
N ASP A 14 3.98 -3.85 -10.00
CA ASP A 14 2.82 -4.31 -9.23
C ASP A 14 3.23 -4.75 -7.82
N LEU A 15 4.36 -5.46 -7.70
CA LEU A 15 4.92 -5.88 -6.42
C LEU A 15 5.39 -4.68 -5.58
N ASP A 16 6.00 -3.69 -6.21
CA ASP A 16 6.43 -2.45 -5.56
C ASP A 16 5.21 -1.65 -5.08
N ASN A 17 4.17 -1.54 -5.92
CA ASN A 17 2.91 -0.89 -5.52
C ASN A 17 2.26 -1.62 -4.34
N HIS A 18 2.15 -2.94 -4.43
CA HIS A 18 1.61 -3.77 -3.35
C HIS A 18 2.41 -3.61 -2.05
N SER A 19 3.75 -3.60 -2.15
CA SER A 19 4.62 -3.38 -0.98
C SER A 19 4.43 -1.98 -0.38
N ASN A 20 4.28 -0.95 -1.23
CA ASN A 20 4.02 0.41 -0.80
C ASN A 20 2.67 0.56 -0.08
N GLN A 21 1.63 -0.16 -0.53
CA GLN A 21 0.32 -0.18 0.15
C GLN A 21 0.38 -0.83 1.55
N LEU A 22 1.39 -1.66 1.81
CA LEU A 22 1.59 -2.35 3.10
C LEU A 22 2.67 -1.70 3.97
N ASN A 23 3.20 -0.55 3.56
CA ASN A 23 4.26 0.16 4.28
C ASN A 23 3.74 1.54 4.74
N GLU A 24 3.59 1.72 6.04
CA GLU A 24 3.19 2.99 6.67
C GLU A 24 4.14 4.16 6.43
N ASN A 25 5.38 3.90 6.01
CA ASN A 25 6.29 4.95 5.55
C ASN A 25 5.89 5.52 4.18
N ASN A 26 5.04 4.81 3.42
CA ASN A 26 4.59 5.23 2.10
C ASN A 26 3.17 5.81 2.16
N ASP A 27 2.90 6.87 1.41
CA ASP A 27 1.57 7.50 1.33
C ASP A 27 0.49 6.53 0.85
N ALA A 28 0.83 5.56 -0.01
CA ALA A 28 -0.11 4.56 -0.52
C ALA A 28 -0.78 3.74 0.60
N TYR A 29 -0.07 3.49 1.70
CA TYR A 29 -0.66 2.86 2.88
C TYR A 29 -1.77 3.73 3.48
N TRP A 30 -1.52 5.03 3.65
CA TRP A 30 -2.48 5.97 4.23
C TRP A 30 -3.67 6.25 3.30
N GLN A 31 -3.42 6.38 1.99
CA GLN A 31 -4.49 6.46 0.96
C GLN A 31 -5.45 5.28 1.06
N SER A 32 -4.92 4.06 1.21
CA SER A 32 -5.75 2.85 1.30
C SER A 32 -6.67 2.83 2.53
N ARG A 33 -6.36 3.65 3.55
CA ARG A 33 -7.12 3.81 4.79
C ARG A 33 -8.03 5.04 4.79
N GLY A 34 -8.08 5.78 3.69
CA GLY A 34 -8.95 6.96 3.53
C GLY A 34 -8.32 8.28 3.97
N TYR A 35 -7.00 8.35 4.09
CA TYR A 35 -6.28 9.60 4.34
C TYR A 35 -5.75 10.19 3.04
N ASP A 36 -5.83 11.51 2.87
CA ASP A 36 -5.37 12.21 1.66
C ASP A 36 -3.84 12.22 1.50
N GLU A 37 -3.09 12.09 2.59
CA GLU A 37 -1.63 12.01 2.66
C GLU A 37 -1.22 11.33 3.98
N ARG A 38 0.04 10.92 4.12
CA ARG A 38 0.56 10.43 5.40
C ARG A 38 0.58 11.56 6.45
N PRO A 39 0.00 11.37 7.64
CA PRO A 39 0.07 12.37 8.72
C PRO A 39 1.53 12.63 9.13
N GLU A 40 1.94 13.88 9.30
CA GLU A 40 3.31 14.27 9.70
C GLU A 40 3.76 13.63 11.04
N ASP A 41 2.81 13.38 11.94
CA ASP A 41 3.07 12.89 13.31
C ASP A 41 2.99 11.35 13.43
N TRP A 42 2.89 10.62 12.31
CA TRP A 42 2.61 9.18 12.33
C TRP A 42 3.68 8.33 13.05
N GLU A 43 4.95 8.76 13.00
CA GLU A 43 6.08 8.07 13.67
C GLU A 43 6.24 8.50 15.14
N SER A 44 5.62 9.61 15.55
CA SER A 44 5.81 10.13 16.91
C SER A 44 5.02 9.37 17.98
N TYR A 45 4.13 8.46 17.59
CA TYR A 45 3.25 7.74 18.52
C TYR A 45 3.83 6.42 19.07
N ASP A 46 5.07 6.07 18.72
CA ASP A 46 5.76 4.84 19.17
C ASP A 46 6.46 4.96 20.57
N ASP A 47 5.91 5.75 21.53
CA ASP A 47 6.39 5.83 22.94
C ASP A 47 5.65 4.90 23.90
#